data_AF-A0A183D785-F1
#
_entry.id   AF-A0A183D785-F1
#
_cell.length_a   1.000
_cell.length_b   1.000
_cell.length_c   1.000
_cell.angle_alpha   90.00
_cell.angle_beta   90.00
_cell.angle_gamma   90.00
#
_symmetry.space_group_name_H-M   'P 1'
#
loop_
_entity.id
_entity.type
_entity.pdbx_description
1 polymer ?
#
loop_
_entity_poly.entity_id
_entity_poly.type
_entity_poly.pdbx_seq_one_letter_code
_entity_poly.pdbx_strand_id
1 'polypeptide(L)'
;MASIFIETPGDLSHPTQLILMNNMVDDFEKLHGSWGPVGTMYFVRDFVTFENYLQSDSNDYDYDPADGTTTLSAIDALKFKNEDLPSFLVWPEYDFWSGFIRLKNATPDGKQKTLEKFFFTTGYHDEDLKIWPVRGRLLKKWRAIVDKPSYATFHATVFHEDGIFLDLIDNMPTDTWQSVLGTLVCMAAVCFVFLRSLLTVAIATTCVLSICVGQSITLFVPGTGSLA
;
A
#
# COMPACT_ATOMS: atom_id res chain seq x y z
N MET A 1 8.21 5.81 3.73
CA MET A 1 8.12 5.21 2.38
C MET A 1 7.12 4.09 2.41
N ALA A 2 6.28 3.97 1.39
CA ALA A 2 5.36 2.86 1.18
C ALA A 2 5.69 2.18 -0.14
N SER A 3 5.59 0.85 -0.19
CA SER A 3 5.77 0.05 -1.40
C SER A 3 4.42 -0.52 -1.79
N ILE A 4 3.95 -0.20 -3.01
CA ILE A 4 2.67 -0.64 -3.52
C ILE A 4 2.93 -1.69 -4.58
N PHE A 5 2.48 -2.91 -4.33
CA PHE A 5 2.60 -4.04 -5.24
C PHE A 5 1.34 -4.13 -6.10
N ILE A 6 1.51 -4.19 -7.42
CA ILE A 6 0.43 -4.44 -8.37
C ILE A 6 0.54 -5.88 -8.84
N GLU A 7 -0.46 -6.70 -8.54
CA GLU A 7 -0.48 -8.10 -8.95
C GLU A 7 -1.04 -8.33 -10.34
N THR A 8 -1.98 -7.50 -10.79
CA THR A 8 -2.59 -7.64 -12.12
C THR A 8 -2.76 -6.28 -12.77
N PRO A 9 -1.70 -5.69 -13.34
CA PRO A 9 -1.77 -4.38 -13.98
C PRO A 9 -2.65 -4.37 -15.24
N GLY A 10 -2.89 -5.55 -15.83
CA GLY A 10 -3.55 -5.69 -17.11
C GLY A 10 -2.63 -5.23 -18.24
N ASP A 11 -3.21 -5.00 -19.41
CA ASP A 11 -2.46 -4.50 -20.56
C ASP A 11 -2.40 -2.96 -20.54
N LEU A 12 -1.24 -2.43 -20.15
CA LEU A 12 -0.98 -0.98 -20.09
C LEU A 12 -0.87 -0.34 -21.48
N SER A 13 -0.83 -1.12 -22.57
CA SER A 13 -0.90 -0.57 -23.93
C SER A 13 -2.26 0.05 -24.23
N HIS A 14 -3.30 -0.31 -23.46
CA HIS A 14 -4.61 0.33 -23.57
C HIS A 14 -4.60 1.67 -22.82
N PRO A 15 -4.94 2.80 -23.48
CA PRO A 15 -4.84 4.13 -22.88
C PRO A 15 -5.72 4.27 -21.63
N THR A 16 -6.90 3.65 -21.61
CA THR A 16 -7.80 3.68 -20.45
C THR A 16 -7.17 3.03 -19.22
N GLN A 17 -6.50 1.89 -19.39
CA GLN A 17 -5.85 1.16 -18.30
C GLN A 17 -4.65 1.95 -17.76
N LEU A 18 -3.87 2.53 -18.66
CA LEU A 18 -2.72 3.39 -18.33
C LEU A 18 -3.16 4.65 -17.57
N ILE A 19 -4.20 5.34 -18.04
CA ILE A 19 -4.76 6.52 -17.34
C ILE A 19 -5.25 6.13 -15.96
N LEU A 20 -5.95 5.00 -15.84
CA LEU A 20 -6.45 4.52 -14.54
C LEU A 20 -5.30 4.21 -13.58
N MET A 21 -4.22 3.59 -14.06
CA MET A 21 -3.01 3.34 -13.28
C MET A 21 -2.34 4.64 -12.84
N ASN A 22 -2.19 5.60 -13.75
CA ASN A 22 -1.63 6.92 -13.44
C ASN A 22 -2.47 7.69 -12.42
N ASN A 23 -3.80 7.60 -12.50
CA ASN A 23 -4.71 8.20 -11.52
C ASN A 23 -4.53 7.58 -10.13
N MET A 24 -4.30 6.26 -10.05
CA MET A 24 -4.01 5.60 -8.78
C MET A 24 -2.71 6.14 -8.17
N VAL A 25 -1.64 6.26 -8.97
CA VAL A 25 -0.35 6.82 -8.50
C VAL A 25 -0.51 8.27 -8.07
N ASP A 26 -1.24 9.08 -8.84
CA ASP A 26 -1.53 10.49 -8.52
C ASP A 26 -2.36 10.63 -7.22
N ASP A 27 -3.29 9.72 -6.95
CA ASP A 27 -4.00 9.67 -5.67
C ASP A 27 -3.07 9.47 -4.46
N PHE A 28 -2.02 8.66 -4.61
CA PHE A 28 -0.97 8.53 -3.59
C PHE A 28 -0.12 9.80 -3.48
N GLU A 29 0.19 10.44 -4.59
CA GLU A 29 1.00 11.66 -4.62
C GLU A 29 0.28 12.89 -4.04
N LYS A 30 -1.05 12.91 -4.10
CA LYS A 30 -1.90 13.96 -3.53
C LYS A 30 -2.13 13.84 -2.02
N LEU A 31 -1.76 12.71 -1.41
CA LEU A 31 -1.90 12.56 0.03
C LEU A 31 -1.01 13.56 0.78
N HIS A 32 -1.53 14.09 1.88
CA HIS A 32 -0.79 15.02 2.73
C HIS A 32 0.53 14.39 3.21
N GLY A 33 1.61 15.16 3.09
CA GLY A 33 2.96 14.72 3.42
C GLY A 33 3.62 13.88 2.33
N SER A 34 3.00 13.66 1.17
CA SER A 34 3.69 13.04 0.04
C SER A 34 4.73 14.00 -0.54
N TRP A 35 5.87 13.46 -0.96
CA TRP A 35 6.84 14.21 -1.76
C TRP A 35 6.37 14.44 -3.20
N GLY A 36 5.18 13.93 -3.57
CA GLY A 36 4.62 14.06 -4.91
C GLY A 36 5.40 13.26 -5.96
N PRO A 37 5.34 13.66 -7.24
CA PRO A 37 5.97 12.91 -8.33
C PRO A 37 7.47 12.67 -8.17
N VAL A 38 8.19 13.58 -7.52
CA VAL A 38 9.65 13.48 -7.31
C VAL A 38 10.04 12.43 -6.26
N GLY A 39 9.14 12.10 -5.35
CA GLY A 39 9.36 11.08 -4.32
C GLY A 39 8.72 9.73 -4.63
N THR A 40 8.19 9.57 -5.84
CA THR A 40 7.54 8.34 -6.29
C THR A 40 8.36 7.69 -7.40
N MET A 41 8.88 6.51 -7.12
CA MET A 41 9.63 5.69 -8.07
C MET A 41 8.65 4.83 -8.86
N TYR A 42 8.24 5.31 -10.04
CA TYR A 42 7.25 4.67 -10.92
C TYR A 42 7.79 4.49 -12.35
N PHE A 43 8.00 3.23 -12.75
CA PHE A 43 8.72 2.87 -13.98
C PHE A 43 8.07 3.37 -15.28
N VAL A 44 6.75 3.56 -15.29
CA VAL A 44 6.05 3.95 -16.53
C VAL A 44 6.46 5.35 -16.98
N ARG A 45 6.85 6.23 -16.05
CA ARG A 45 7.40 7.56 -16.38
C ARG A 45 8.71 7.46 -17.16
N ASP A 46 9.60 6.60 -16.68
CA ASP A 46 10.89 6.34 -17.32
C ASP A 46 10.71 5.60 -18.64
N PHE A 47 9.76 4.66 -18.70
CA PHE A 47 9.42 3.92 -19.91
C PHE A 47 8.88 4.84 -21.02
N VAL A 48 7.98 5.78 -20.69
CA VAL A 48 7.49 6.78 -21.66
C VAL A 48 8.64 7.66 -22.17
N THR A 49 9.61 7.99 -21.31
CA THR A 49 10.79 8.76 -21.72
C THR A 49 11.66 7.97 -22.70
N PHE A 50 11.84 6.67 -22.45
CA PHE A 50 12.53 5.75 -23.34
C PHE A 50 11.82 5.61 -24.71
N GLU A 51 10.50 5.45 -24.73
CA GLU A 51 9.71 5.40 -25.96
C GLU A 51 9.86 6.68 -26.80
N ASN A 52 9.81 7.84 -26.15
CA ASN A 52 9.99 9.13 -26.82
C ASN A 52 11.39 9.24 -27.43
N TYR A 53 12.43 8.75 -26.74
CA TYR A 53 13.79 8.71 -27.28
C TYR A 53 13.87 7.85 -28.54
N LEU A 54 13.34 6.62 -28.50
CA LEU A 54 13.31 5.72 -29.66
C LEU A 54 12.57 6.33 -30.86
N GLN A 55 11.44 6.99 -30.62
CA GLN A 55 10.66 7.66 -31.67
C GLN A 55 11.41 8.87 -32.24
N SER A 56 12.08 9.65 -31.40
CA SER A 56 12.88 10.79 -31.86
C SER A 56 14.06 10.37 -32.73
N ASP A 57 14.76 9.30 -32.35
CA ASP A 57 15.91 8.76 -33.09
C ASP A 57 15.47 8.14 -34.44
N SER A 58 14.27 7.56 -34.50
CA SER A 58 13.69 7.09 -35.77
C SER A 58 13.26 8.21 -36.72
N ASN A 59 12.85 9.37 -36.18
CA ASN A 59 12.37 10.50 -36.95
C ASN A 59 13.51 11.43 -37.43
N ASP A 60 14.74 11.30 -36.92
CA ASP A 60 15.90 12.08 -37.38
C ASP A 60 16.34 11.72 -38.81
N TYR A 61 15.83 10.61 -39.37
CA TYR A 61 16.05 10.20 -40.77
C TYR A 61 14.91 10.59 -41.72
N ASP A 62 13.81 11.18 -41.23
CA ASP A 62 12.65 11.57 -42.05
C ASP A 62 12.42 13.08 -41.96
N TYR A 63 13.29 13.85 -42.62
CA TYR A 63 13.08 15.29 -42.84
C TYR A 63 11.96 15.49 -43.87
N ASP A 64 10.71 15.57 -43.42
CA ASP A 64 9.59 16.09 -44.21
C ASP A 64 9.38 17.58 -43.87
N PRO A 65 9.68 18.53 -44.78
CA PRO A 65 9.61 19.98 -44.50
C PRO A 65 8.17 20.53 -44.41
N ALA A 66 7.15 19.68 -44.44
CA ALA A 66 5.75 20.11 -44.52
C ALA A 66 5.01 20.21 -43.17
N ASP A 67 5.45 19.58 -42.08
CA ASP A 67 4.66 19.56 -40.84
C ASP A 67 5.09 20.62 -39.82
N GLY A 68 4.79 21.87 -40.18
CA GLY A 68 4.83 22.99 -39.27
C GLY A 68 3.67 22.92 -38.27
N THR A 69 4.01 22.92 -36.98
CA THR A 69 3.11 23.15 -35.84
C THR A 69 2.04 22.10 -35.57
N THR A 70 2.40 21.04 -34.84
CA THR A 70 1.45 20.33 -33.97
C THR A 70 2.01 20.27 -32.56
N THR A 71 1.41 21.08 -31.67
CA THR A 71 1.48 20.88 -30.23
C THR A 71 0.95 19.48 -29.94
N LEU A 72 1.84 18.51 -29.77
CA LEU A 72 1.53 17.16 -29.30
C LEU A 72 0.73 17.28 -28.01
N SER A 73 -0.58 17.05 -28.11
CA SER A 73 -1.42 16.82 -26.94
C SER A 73 -0.77 15.70 -26.15
N ALA A 74 -0.50 15.92 -24.86
CA ALA A 74 0.17 14.97 -23.97
C ALA A 74 -0.50 13.57 -23.90
N ILE A 75 -1.68 13.41 -24.50
CA ILE A 75 -2.45 12.18 -24.60
C ILE A 75 -2.00 11.30 -25.79
N ASP A 76 -1.52 11.89 -26.90
CA ASP A 76 -1.03 11.13 -28.07
C ASP A 76 0.43 10.65 -27.93
N ALA A 77 1.17 11.22 -26.97
CA ALA A 77 2.56 10.83 -26.64
C ALA A 77 2.65 9.62 -25.69
N LEU A 78 1.53 9.13 -25.15
CA LEU A 78 1.49 8.00 -24.21
C LEU A 78 1.25 6.68 -24.95
N LYS A 79 2.10 6.35 -25.93
CA LYS A 79 2.09 5.00 -26.53
C LYS A 79 2.92 4.07 -25.66
N PHE A 80 2.27 3.40 -24.72
CA PHE A 80 2.91 2.31 -23.99
C PHE A 80 2.92 1.05 -24.87
N LYS A 81 4.11 0.60 -25.27
CA LYS A 81 4.27 -0.61 -26.07
C LYS A 81 4.84 -1.74 -25.23
N ASN A 82 4.04 -2.76 -24.95
CA ASN A 82 4.52 -3.94 -24.21
C ASN A 82 5.72 -4.66 -24.88
N GLU A 83 5.83 -4.56 -26.21
CA GLU A 83 6.90 -5.21 -26.99
C GLU A 83 8.29 -4.63 -26.71
N ASP A 84 8.37 -3.36 -26.35
CA ASP A 84 9.62 -2.65 -26.10
C ASP A 84 10.07 -2.76 -24.63
N LEU A 85 9.21 -3.27 -23.76
CA LEU A 85 9.47 -3.46 -22.33
C LEU A 85 10.68 -4.37 -22.04
N PRO A 86 10.92 -5.50 -22.76
CA PRO A 86 12.15 -6.28 -22.59
C PRO A 86 13.41 -5.51 -22.99
N SER A 87 13.33 -4.63 -23.99
CA SER A 87 14.47 -3.81 -24.44
C SER A 87 14.80 -2.73 -23.41
N PHE A 88 13.76 -2.09 -22.84
CA PHE A 88 13.89 -1.12 -21.75
C PHE A 88 14.59 -1.72 -20.51
N LEU A 89 14.25 -2.96 -20.15
CA LEU A 89 14.82 -3.61 -18.97
C LEU A 89 16.30 -4.00 -19.11
N VAL A 90 16.85 -4.04 -20.33
CA VAL A 90 18.26 -4.38 -20.59
C VAL A 90 19.09 -3.12 -20.87
N TRP A 91 18.45 -1.97 -21.06
CA TRP A 91 19.13 -0.71 -21.31
C TRP A 91 19.96 -0.28 -20.09
N PRO A 92 21.25 0.09 -20.25
CA PRO A 92 22.14 0.40 -19.13
C PRO A 92 21.60 1.46 -18.16
N GLU A 93 20.85 2.43 -18.68
CA GLU A 93 20.25 3.52 -17.93
C GLU A 93 19.09 3.06 -17.03
N TYR A 94 18.41 1.97 -17.40
CA TYR A 94 17.17 1.51 -16.77
C TYR A 94 17.23 0.06 -16.27
N ASP A 95 18.38 -0.62 -16.38
CA ASP A 95 18.57 -2.02 -15.97
C ASP A 95 18.19 -2.28 -14.51
N PHE A 96 18.27 -1.26 -13.65
CA PHE A 96 17.82 -1.36 -12.27
C PHE A 96 16.31 -1.71 -12.14
N TRP A 97 15.47 -1.34 -13.11
CA TRP A 97 14.04 -1.68 -13.13
C TRP A 97 13.77 -3.18 -13.29
N SER A 98 14.75 -3.95 -13.77
CA SER A 98 14.63 -5.41 -13.91
C SER A 98 14.31 -6.12 -12.58
N GLY A 99 14.74 -5.55 -11.45
CA GLY A 99 14.44 -6.07 -10.11
C GLY A 99 13.02 -5.75 -9.61
N PHE A 100 12.34 -4.80 -10.24
CA PHE A 100 11.04 -4.26 -9.78
C PHE A 100 9.87 -4.71 -10.68
N ILE A 101 10.18 -5.18 -11.88
CA ILE A 101 9.21 -5.55 -12.91
C ILE A 101 9.34 -7.03 -13.24
N ARG A 102 8.20 -7.72 -13.27
CA ARG A 102 8.12 -9.12 -13.67
C ARG A 102 7.35 -9.25 -14.97
N LEU A 103 7.96 -9.93 -15.94
CA LEU A 103 7.37 -10.21 -17.24
C LEU A 103 6.93 -11.68 -17.35
N LYS A 104 5.81 -11.92 -18.01
CA LYS A 104 5.31 -13.26 -18.35
C LYS A 104 5.36 -13.47 -19.86
N ASN A 105 5.59 -14.71 -20.29
CA ASN A 105 5.49 -15.07 -21.70
C ASN A 105 4.02 -15.08 -22.13
N ALA A 106 3.66 -14.23 -23.11
CA ALA A 106 2.31 -14.12 -23.63
C ALA A 106 2.01 -15.21 -24.68
N THR A 107 3.02 -15.60 -25.45
CA THR A 107 2.90 -16.62 -26.51
C THR A 107 3.65 -17.89 -26.09
N PRO A 108 3.17 -19.11 -26.45
CA PRO A 108 3.90 -20.36 -26.22
C PRO A 108 5.32 -20.36 -26.82
N ASP A 109 5.53 -19.58 -27.88
CA ASP A 109 6.82 -19.42 -28.56
C ASP A 109 7.81 -18.51 -27.79
N GLY A 110 7.40 -17.88 -26.68
CA GLY A 110 8.26 -17.06 -25.82
C GLY A 110 8.72 -15.71 -26.43
N LYS A 111 8.31 -15.39 -27.66
CA LYS A 111 8.72 -14.17 -28.37
C LYS A 111 8.08 -12.90 -27.84
N GLN A 112 6.82 -12.97 -27.42
CA GLN A 112 6.10 -11.83 -26.85
C GLN A 112 6.03 -11.96 -25.33
N LYS A 113 6.52 -10.95 -24.62
CA LYS A 113 6.44 -10.85 -23.17
C LYS A 113 5.45 -9.75 -22.80
N THR A 114 4.63 -10.01 -21.78
CA THR A 114 3.68 -9.05 -21.23
C THR A 114 4.03 -8.76 -19.78
N LEU A 115 3.64 -7.56 -19.32
CA LEU A 115 3.78 -7.17 -17.93
C LEU A 115 2.92 -8.07 -17.03
N GLU A 116 3.55 -8.76 -16.08
CA GLU A 116 2.86 -9.63 -15.12
C GLU A 116 2.57 -8.88 -13.83
N LYS A 117 3.63 -8.38 -13.17
CA LYS A 117 3.57 -7.72 -11.86
C LYS A 117 4.65 -6.66 -11.77
N PHE A 118 4.41 -5.62 -11.01
CA PHE A 118 5.44 -4.67 -10.62
C PHE A 118 5.09 -4.05 -9.29
N PHE A 119 6.03 -3.32 -8.70
CA PHE A 119 5.73 -2.45 -7.58
C PHE A 119 6.35 -1.08 -7.80
N PHE A 120 5.71 -0.07 -7.22
CA PHE A 120 6.28 1.28 -7.14
C PHE A 120 6.40 1.66 -5.68
N THR A 121 7.28 2.62 -5.40
CA THR A 121 7.46 3.13 -4.04
C THR A 121 7.19 4.61 -4.01
N THR A 122 6.66 5.10 -2.89
CA THR A 122 6.38 6.52 -2.70
C THR A 122 6.80 6.99 -1.31
N GLY A 123 7.45 8.15 -1.28
CA GLY A 123 7.99 8.78 -0.09
C GLY A 123 6.99 9.73 0.56
N TYR A 124 6.96 9.72 1.90
CA TYR A 124 6.17 10.65 2.71
C TYR A 124 7.04 11.30 3.79
N HIS A 125 6.80 12.59 4.05
CA HIS A 125 7.37 13.39 5.12
C HIS A 125 6.26 13.94 6.02
N ASP A 126 6.51 13.93 7.32
CA ASP A 126 5.72 14.62 8.34
C ASP A 126 6.55 14.61 9.63
N GLU A 127 6.44 15.65 10.46
CA GLU A 127 7.12 15.68 11.75
C GLU A 127 6.49 14.68 12.73
N ASP A 128 5.18 14.49 12.60
CA ASP A 128 4.36 13.63 13.45
C ASP A 128 4.48 12.14 13.10
N LEU A 129 5.17 11.78 12.01
CA LEU A 129 5.41 10.37 11.65
C LEU A 129 6.33 9.63 12.63
N LYS A 130 6.94 10.34 13.58
CA LYS A 130 7.62 9.70 14.73
C LYS A 130 6.64 9.01 15.68
N ILE A 131 5.37 9.39 15.65
CA ILE A 131 4.32 8.89 16.54
C ILE A 131 3.63 7.68 15.90
N TRP A 132 3.69 6.52 16.56
CA TRP A 132 3.11 5.25 16.07
C TRP A 132 1.64 5.35 15.62
N PRO A 133 0.71 5.93 16.41
CA PRO A 133 -0.67 6.15 15.97
C PRO A 133 -0.82 6.94 14.67
N VAL A 134 0.05 7.93 14.41
CA VAL A 134 0.01 8.75 13.19
C VAL A 134 0.40 7.89 11.98
N ARG A 135 1.46 7.09 12.12
CA ARG A 135 1.88 6.12 11.10
C ARG A 135 0.78 5.11 10.78
N GLY A 136 0.08 4.60 11.80
CA GLY A 136 -1.05 3.70 11.62
C GLY A 136 -2.20 4.34 10.82
N ARG A 137 -2.52 5.61 11.10
CA ARG A 137 -3.52 6.36 10.30
C ARG A 137 -3.08 6.54 8.86
N LEU A 138 -1.80 6.82 8.61
CA LEU A 138 -1.27 6.94 7.25
C LEU A 138 -1.31 5.61 6.49
N LEU A 139 -0.95 4.49 7.15
CA LEU A 139 -1.07 3.15 6.58
C LEU A 139 -2.52 2.81 6.19
N LYS A 140 -3.49 3.15 7.04
CA LYS A 140 -4.93 3.02 6.72
C LYS A 140 -5.33 3.87 5.51
N LYS A 141 -4.80 5.09 5.37
CA LYS A 141 -5.05 5.94 4.18
C LYS A 141 -4.49 5.31 2.91
N TRP A 142 -3.29 4.74 2.94
CA TRP A 142 -2.72 4.04 1.79
C TRP A 142 -3.58 2.85 1.37
N ARG A 143 -3.99 2.02 2.33
CA ARG A 143 -4.89 0.89 2.06
C ARG A 143 -6.24 1.36 1.51
N ALA A 144 -6.82 2.42 2.07
CA ALA A 144 -8.06 2.98 1.59
C ALA A 144 -8.00 3.51 0.14
N ILE A 145 -6.82 3.93 -0.35
CA ILE A 145 -6.65 4.27 -1.78
C ILE A 145 -6.70 3.00 -2.63
N VAL A 146 -5.95 1.97 -2.25
CA VAL A 146 -5.92 0.70 -2.98
C VAL A 146 -7.29 0.01 -3.00
N ASP A 147 -8.02 0.08 -1.90
CA ASP A 147 -9.34 -0.54 -1.75
C ASP A 147 -10.45 0.21 -2.49
N LYS A 148 -10.15 1.31 -3.19
CA LYS A 148 -11.15 2.03 -4.00
C LYS A 148 -11.71 1.09 -5.08
N PRO A 149 -13.04 1.07 -5.32
CA PRO A 149 -13.65 0.20 -6.33
C PRO A 149 -13.08 0.37 -7.74
N SER A 150 -12.65 1.60 -8.08
CA SER A 150 -12.04 1.93 -9.36
C SER A 150 -10.71 1.22 -9.62
N TYR A 151 -9.98 0.82 -8.56
CA TYR A 151 -8.65 0.19 -8.65
C TYR A 151 -8.67 -1.30 -8.31
N ALA A 152 -9.85 -1.86 -7.99
CA ALA A 152 -10.00 -3.26 -7.61
C ALA A 152 -9.46 -4.25 -8.68
N THR A 153 -9.49 -3.87 -9.95
CA THR A 153 -8.96 -4.65 -11.08
C THR A 153 -7.46 -4.89 -11.01
N PHE A 154 -6.72 -4.04 -10.30
CA PHE A 154 -5.27 -4.13 -10.19
C PHE A 154 -4.79 -5.13 -9.14
N HIS A 155 -5.68 -5.56 -8.23
CA HIS A 155 -5.35 -6.35 -7.05
C HIS A 155 -4.08 -5.84 -6.35
N ALA A 156 -4.02 -4.53 -6.13
CA ALA A 156 -2.86 -3.92 -5.53
C ALA A 156 -2.83 -4.21 -4.01
N THR A 157 -1.64 -4.20 -3.42
CA THR A 157 -1.44 -4.34 -1.98
C THR A 157 -0.39 -3.34 -1.50
N VAL A 158 -0.57 -2.84 -0.28
CA VAL A 158 0.36 -1.88 0.34
C VAL A 158 1.25 -2.59 1.34
N PHE A 159 2.56 -2.45 1.14
CA PHE A 159 3.59 -2.92 2.05
C PHE A 159 4.31 -1.73 2.69
N HIS A 160 4.51 -1.85 4.00
CA HIS A 160 5.32 -0.94 4.80
C HIS A 160 6.07 -1.79 5.83
N GLU A 161 7.36 -1.53 6.04
CA GLU A 161 8.21 -2.35 6.92
C GLU A 161 7.62 -2.52 8.33
N ASP A 162 7.07 -1.42 8.88
CA ASP A 162 6.45 -1.42 10.21
C ASP A 162 4.95 -1.75 10.20
N GLY A 163 4.40 -2.15 9.05
CA GLY A 163 2.97 -2.38 8.86
C GLY A 163 2.42 -3.47 9.78
N ILE A 164 3.18 -4.56 9.96
CA ILE A 164 2.81 -5.67 10.85
C ILE A 164 2.66 -5.22 12.31
N PHE A 165 3.56 -4.36 12.79
CA PHE A 165 3.50 -3.84 14.15
C PHE A 165 2.34 -2.86 14.32
N LEU A 166 2.10 -2.02 13.32
CA LEU A 166 0.97 -1.08 13.33
C LEU A 166 -0.38 -1.81 13.37
N ASP A 167 -0.51 -2.91 12.62
CA ASP A 167 -1.72 -3.73 12.63
C ASP A 167 -1.92 -4.46 13.95
N LEU A 168 -0.83 -4.95 14.56
CA LEU A 168 -0.88 -5.57 15.88
C LEU A 168 -1.31 -4.57 16.96
N ILE A 169 -0.75 -3.36 16.95
CA ILE A 169 -1.08 -2.30 17.91
C ILE A 169 -2.56 -1.91 17.79
N ASP A 170 -3.10 -1.87 16.57
CA ASP A 170 -4.49 -1.48 16.31
C ASP A 170 -5.50 -2.55 16.78
N ASN A 171 -5.14 -3.84 16.69
CA ASN A 171 -5.96 -4.97 17.16
C ASN A 171 -5.79 -5.28 18.67
N MET A 172 -4.68 -4.86 19.28
CA MET A 172 -4.38 -5.17 20.68
C MET A 172 -5.51 -4.79 21.67
N PRO A 173 -6.19 -3.63 21.55
CA PRO A 173 -7.28 -3.26 22.46
C PRO A 173 -8.52 -4.16 22.31
N THR A 174 -8.88 -4.51 21.06
CA THR A 174 -10.03 -5.38 20.80
C THR A 174 -9.79 -6.78 21.32
N ASP A 175 -8.60 -7.33 21.09
CA ASP A 175 -8.23 -8.66 21.57
C ASP A 175 -8.18 -8.71 23.09
N THR A 176 -7.66 -7.65 23.73
CA THR A 176 -7.59 -7.55 25.20
C THR A 176 -8.99 -7.54 25.82
N TRP A 177 -9.91 -6.69 25.33
CA TRP A 177 -11.26 -6.61 25.88
C TRP A 177 -12.03 -7.92 25.69
N GLN A 178 -11.92 -8.54 24.50
CA GLN A 178 -12.55 -9.84 24.23
C GLN A 178 -12.01 -10.94 25.14
N SER A 179 -10.69 -10.98 25.35
CA SER A 179 -10.04 -11.93 26.26
C SER A 179 -10.52 -11.75 27.70
N VAL A 180 -10.54 -10.50 28.20
CA VAL A 180 -11.04 -10.18 29.55
C VAL A 180 -12.48 -10.63 29.72
N LEU A 181 -13.35 -10.31 28.76
CA LEU A 181 -14.75 -10.74 28.79
C LEU A 181 -14.87 -12.28 28.80
N GLY A 182 -14.09 -12.98 27.97
CA GLY A 182 -14.05 -14.43 27.93
C GLY A 182 -13.65 -15.05 29.28
N THR A 183 -12.62 -14.52 29.94
CA THR A 183 -12.22 -14.98 31.28
C THR A 183 -13.30 -14.75 32.33
N LEU A 184 -14.02 -13.62 32.25
CA LEU A 184 -15.08 -13.31 33.18
C LEU A 184 -16.27 -14.26 33.03
N VAL A 185 -16.68 -14.53 31.79
CA VAL A 185 -17.78 -15.46 31.50
C VAL A 185 -17.41 -16.86 31.97
N CYS A 186 -16.17 -17.30 31.72
CA CYS A 186 -15.68 -18.60 32.18
C CYS A 186 -15.70 -18.70 33.72
N MET A 187 -15.19 -17.69 34.42
CA MET A 187 -15.21 -17.64 35.88
C MET A 187 -16.63 -17.61 36.44
N ALA A 188 -17.52 -16.82 35.83
CA ALA A 188 -18.93 -16.73 36.23
C ALA A 188 -19.66 -18.07 36.10
N ALA A 189 -19.42 -18.82 35.00
CA ALA A 189 -20.02 -20.12 34.77
C ALA A 189 -19.60 -21.14 35.84
N VAL A 190 -18.30 -21.22 36.15
CA VAL A 190 -17.77 -22.11 37.19
C VAL A 190 -18.37 -21.74 38.55
N CYS A 191 -18.36 -20.46 38.92
CA CYS A 191 -18.93 -19.99 40.19
C CYS A 191 -20.43 -20.29 40.31
N PHE A 192 -21.20 -20.18 39.21
CA PHE A 192 -22.63 -20.48 39.20
C PHE A 192 -22.92 -21.97 39.46
N VAL A 193 -22.13 -22.86 38.87
CA VAL A 193 -22.28 -24.32 39.07
C VAL A 193 -22.03 -24.71 40.53
N PHE A 194 -21.00 -24.15 41.17
CA PHE A 194 -20.61 -24.54 42.53
C PHE A 194 -21.44 -23.86 43.63
N LEU A 195 -21.76 -22.57 43.50
CA LEU A 195 -22.42 -21.82 44.58
C LEU A 195 -23.94 -21.83 44.48
N ARG A 196 -24.51 -22.11 43.30
CA ARG A 196 -25.97 -22.18 43.03
C ARG A 196 -26.78 -20.97 43.55
N SER A 197 -26.13 -19.85 43.85
CA SER A 197 -26.75 -18.58 44.25
C SER A 197 -26.28 -17.43 43.36
N LEU A 198 -27.23 -16.78 42.69
CA LEU A 198 -26.94 -15.72 41.71
C LEU A 198 -26.26 -14.49 42.34
N LEU A 199 -26.63 -14.14 43.57
CA LEU A 199 -26.09 -12.95 44.26
C LEU A 199 -24.59 -13.09 44.57
N THR A 200 -24.14 -14.26 45.02
CA THR A 200 -22.72 -14.48 45.33
C THR A 200 -21.87 -14.48 44.07
N VAL A 201 -22.38 -15.02 42.96
CA VAL A 201 -21.71 -15.00 41.65
C VAL A 201 -21.56 -13.57 41.15
N ALA A 202 -22.63 -12.76 41.22
CA ALA A 202 -22.60 -11.37 40.77
C ALA A 202 -21.61 -10.51 41.58
N ILE A 203 -21.54 -10.69 42.90
CA ILE A 203 -20.57 -9.99 43.74
C ILE A 203 -19.14 -10.42 43.38
N ALA A 204 -18.91 -11.73 43.22
CA ALA A 204 -17.58 -12.25 42.88
C ALA A 204 -17.08 -11.77 41.52
N THR A 205 -17.91 -11.77 40.48
CA THR A 205 -17.54 -11.28 39.15
C THR A 205 -17.29 -9.77 39.14
N THR A 206 -18.06 -9.00 39.92
CA THR A 206 -17.86 -7.56 40.08
C THR A 206 -16.51 -7.25 40.76
N CYS A 207 -16.11 -8.03 41.76
CA CYS A 207 -14.80 -7.91 42.38
C CYS A 207 -13.66 -8.17 41.39
N VAL A 208 -13.78 -9.21 40.56
CA VAL A 208 -12.75 -9.54 39.55
C VAL A 208 -12.66 -8.44 38.49
N LEU A 209 -13.80 -7.93 38.01
CA LEU A 209 -13.83 -6.76 37.11
C LEU A 209 -13.13 -5.55 37.71
N SER A 210 -13.40 -5.27 38.98
CA SER A 210 -12.77 -4.16 39.69
C SER A 210 -11.24 -4.28 39.71
N ILE A 211 -10.71 -5.47 39.98
CA ILE A 211 -9.26 -5.74 39.96
C ILE A 211 -8.69 -5.54 38.55
N CYS A 212 -9.34 -6.09 37.52
CA CYS A 212 -8.89 -5.94 36.13
C CYS A 212 -8.84 -4.47 35.70
N VAL A 213 -9.89 -3.70 36.00
CA VAL A 213 -9.95 -2.26 35.69
C VAL A 213 -8.90 -1.48 36.48
N GLY A 214 -8.73 -1.79 37.77
CA GLY A 214 -7.73 -1.15 38.63
C GLY A 214 -6.29 -1.35 38.14
N GLN A 215 -5.96 -2.56 37.67
CA GLN A 215 -4.64 -2.85 37.10
C GLN A 215 -4.40 -2.08 35.80
N SER A 216 -5.39 -2.01 34.91
CA SER A 216 -5.27 -1.25 33.65
C SER A 216 -5.09 0.25 33.90
N ILE A 217 -5.80 0.82 34.87
CA ILE A 217 -5.67 2.24 35.24
C ILE A 217 -4.28 2.51 35.81
N THR A 218 -3.80 1.66 36.72
CA THR A 218 -2.48 1.82 37.34
C THR A 218 -1.35 1.77 36.31
N LEU A 219 -1.48 0.93 35.28
CA LEU A 219 -0.51 0.85 34.18
C LEU A 219 -0.55 2.05 33.24
N PHE A 220 -1.70 2.74 33.12
CA PHE A 220 -1.87 3.87 32.21
C PHE A 220 -1.43 5.21 32.81
N VAL A 221 -1.41 5.35 34.14
CA VAL A 221 -0.92 6.56 34.81
C VAL A 221 0.61 6.67 34.62
N PRO A 222 1.12 7.66 33.87
CA PRO A 222 2.54 7.80 33.63
C PRO A 222 3.18 8.35 34.92
N GLY A 223 3.68 7.48 35.79
CA GLY A 223 4.34 7.91 37.02
C GLY A 223 4.69 6.85 38.06
N THR A 224 4.15 5.63 37.99
CA THR A 224 4.38 4.59 39.03
C THR A 224 5.41 3.54 38.65
N GLY A 225 6.35 3.88 37.75
CA GLY A 225 7.49 3.05 37.35
C GLY A 225 8.82 3.41 38.00
N SER A 226 8.84 4.31 38.99
CA SER A 226 10.01 4.54 39.83
C SER A 226 9.60 4.28 41.27
N LEU A 227 9.81 3.05 41.74
CA LEU A 227 9.95 2.56 43.13
C LEU A 227 9.60 1.06 43.16
N ALA A 228 10.49 0.24 42.60
CA ALA A 228 10.74 -1.14 43.00
C ALA A 228 12.17 -1.51 42.56
#